data_AF-A0A0F8YGY9-F1
#
_entry.id   AF-A0A0F8YGY9-F1
#
_cell.length_a   1.000
_cell.length_b   1.000
_cell.length_c   1.000
_cell.angle_alpha   90.00
_cell.angle_beta   90.00
_cell.angle_gamma   90.00
#
_symmetry.space_group_name_H-M   'P 1'
#
loop_
_entity.id
_entity.type
_entity.pdbx_description
1 polymer ?
#
loop_
_entity_poly.entity_id
_entity_poly.type
_entity_poly.pdbx_seq_one_letter_code
_entity_poly.pdbx_strand_id
1 'polypeptide(L)'
;FCLPADVEVSTEDGPKSIAEVTTEDRVWSLDGPGSFVLSDVKRSSCTGQDDILHIKTADKAIRANSKHRVLVVLEGTYDYKYLPAGILKIGDTLIACSGSPGTYEKATTKIVSIEQEPAEPVYDLEVEGTHSFVANGVVVHNSNIEQQSIDFTGRSLYYWIRKWEIELNRKMFMPAEQGIYFAEFLMQAFLRGDTAARSAFYREGRMNGWLSVNDIRRLENMNTIGSAGDVYLQPMNMVPLGTAPPDDNEPDTLPDERG
;
A
#
# COMPACT_ATOMS: atom_id res chain seq x y z
N PHE A 1 6.04 -13.16 -4.14
CA PHE A 1 6.73 -12.93 -5.41
C PHE A 1 8.20 -13.09 -5.10
N CYS A 2 8.96 -13.91 -5.84
CA CYS A 2 10.29 -14.29 -5.37
C CYS A 2 11.32 -14.31 -6.52
N LEU A 3 12.56 -13.96 -6.21
CA LEU A 3 13.71 -13.87 -7.13
C LEU A 3 14.88 -14.72 -6.58
N PRO A 4 15.69 -15.39 -7.40
CA PRO A 4 16.85 -16.14 -6.92
C PRO A 4 17.97 -15.22 -6.42
N ALA A 5 18.89 -15.77 -5.63
CA ALA A 5 19.93 -15.03 -4.91
C ALA A 5 20.84 -14.17 -5.80
N ASP A 6 21.08 -14.61 -7.03
CA ASP A 6 21.98 -13.96 -7.99
C ASP A 6 21.37 -12.71 -8.66
N VAL A 7 20.08 -12.46 -8.45
CA VAL A 7 19.45 -11.26 -9.00
C VAL A 7 20.01 -10.01 -8.31
N GLU A 8 20.53 -9.10 -9.12
CA GLU A 8 21.09 -7.83 -8.67
C GLU A 8 19.98 -6.78 -8.59
N VAL A 9 19.76 -6.27 -7.38
CA VAL A 9 18.87 -5.14 -7.11
C VAL A 9 19.68 -3.87 -7.25
N SER A 10 19.16 -2.89 -8.00
CA SER A 10 19.80 -1.57 -8.11
C SER A 10 19.64 -0.80 -6.79
N THR A 11 20.70 -0.68 -6.00
CA THR A 11 20.71 0.12 -4.77
C THR A 11 21.29 1.52 -5.00
N GLU A 12 21.25 2.37 -3.96
CA GLU A 12 21.89 3.70 -3.95
C GLU A 12 23.40 3.62 -4.27
N ASP A 13 24.09 2.64 -3.69
CA ASP A 13 25.55 2.47 -3.79
C ASP A 13 25.99 1.58 -4.96
N GLY A 14 25.04 0.99 -5.69
CA GLY A 14 25.31 0.14 -6.85
C GLY A 14 24.45 -1.13 -6.88
N PRO A 15 24.61 -1.98 -7.89
CA PRO A 15 23.95 -3.27 -7.92
C PRO A 15 24.42 -4.15 -6.74
N LYS A 16 23.46 -4.73 -6.01
CA LYS A 16 23.71 -5.64 -4.89
C LYS A 16 22.85 -6.89 -5.06
N SER A 17 23.39 -8.05 -4.73
CA SER A 17 22.60 -9.30 -4.74
C SER A 17 21.39 -9.15 -3.82
N ILE A 18 20.21 -9.60 -4.25
CA ILE A 18 18.99 -9.56 -3.42
C ILE A 18 19.15 -10.32 -2.10
N ALA A 19 20.02 -11.32 -2.04
CA ALA A 19 20.33 -12.05 -0.82
C ALA A 19 21.13 -11.22 0.21
N GLU A 20 21.79 -10.15 -0.23
CA GLU A 20 22.60 -9.26 0.59
C GLU A 20 21.91 -7.92 0.90
N VAL A 21 20.78 -7.64 0.26
CA VAL A 21 19.99 -6.43 0.52
C VAL A 21 19.34 -6.52 1.91
N THR A 22 19.51 -5.48 2.71
CA THR A 22 18.97 -5.34 4.07
C THR A 22 18.01 -4.15 4.15
N THR A 23 17.36 -3.96 5.31
CA THR A 23 16.50 -2.81 5.58
C THR A 23 17.25 -1.49 5.76
N GLU A 24 18.58 -1.54 5.78
CA GLU A 24 19.43 -0.33 5.82
C GLU A 24 19.75 0.18 4.41
N ASP A 25 19.52 -0.64 3.38
CA ASP A 25 19.75 -0.26 1.99
C ASP A 25 18.55 0.50 1.41
N ARG A 26 18.85 1.35 0.42
CA ARG A 26 17.85 2.04 -0.40
C ARG A 26 17.94 1.55 -1.83
N VAL A 27 16.79 1.35 -2.47
CA VAL A 27 16.71 0.74 -3.80
C VAL A 27 15.97 1.63 -4.78
N TRP A 28 16.40 1.57 -6.04
CA TRP A 28 15.74 2.28 -7.12
C TRP A 28 14.41 1.61 -7.44
N SER A 29 13.35 2.41 -7.42
CA SER A 29 11.99 2.01 -7.68
C SER A 29 11.31 2.93 -8.67
N LEU A 30 10.17 2.50 -9.21
CA LEU A 30 9.38 3.31 -10.14
C LEU A 30 8.16 3.87 -9.41
N ASP A 31 8.06 5.19 -9.32
CA ASP A 31 6.88 5.87 -8.76
C ASP A 31 5.76 5.93 -9.81
N GLY A 32 4.88 4.92 -9.80
CA GLY A 32 3.78 4.79 -10.75
C GLY A 32 4.26 4.74 -12.22
N PRO A 33 3.65 5.49 -13.15
CA PRO A 33 4.15 5.61 -14.54
C PRO A 33 5.49 6.34 -14.67
N GLY A 34 5.92 7.04 -13.63
CA GLY A 34 6.77 8.22 -13.67
C GLY A 34 8.27 7.95 -13.67
N SER A 35 9.00 8.74 -12.89
CA SER A 35 10.46 8.70 -12.77
C SER A 35 10.93 7.62 -11.80
N PHE A 36 12.19 7.22 -11.95
CA PHE A 36 12.85 6.42 -10.93
C PHE A 36 13.12 7.26 -9.68
N VAL A 37 12.78 6.70 -8.53
CA VAL A 37 13.01 7.31 -7.23
C VAL A 37 13.72 6.32 -6.33
N LEU A 38 14.40 6.84 -5.31
CA LEU A 38 15.13 6.03 -4.36
C LEU A 38 14.24 5.79 -3.14
N SER A 39 13.99 4.51 -2.82
CA SER A 39 13.02 4.09 -1.80
C SER A 39 13.66 3.19 -0.76
N ASP A 40 13.19 3.29 0.49
CA ASP A 40 13.69 2.49 1.60
C ASP A 40 13.18 1.05 1.56
N VAL A 41 14.06 0.11 1.91
CA VAL A 41 13.71 -1.31 2.06
C VAL A 41 13.06 -1.54 3.41
N LYS A 42 11.78 -1.96 3.42
CA LYS A 42 11.04 -2.33 4.62
C LYS A 42 11.36 -3.73 5.11
N ARG A 43 11.54 -4.67 4.18
CA ARG A 43 11.70 -6.09 4.49
C ARG A 43 12.55 -6.78 3.43
N SER A 44 13.43 -7.66 3.88
CA SER A 44 14.19 -8.59 3.04
C SER A 44 14.15 -9.97 3.67
N SER A 45 13.76 -11.00 2.92
CA SER A 45 13.65 -12.36 3.47
C SER A 45 13.80 -13.46 2.43
N CYS A 46 14.48 -14.55 2.80
CA CYS A 46 14.45 -15.80 2.05
C CYS A 46 13.11 -16.52 2.30
N THR A 47 12.40 -16.86 1.22
CA THR A 47 11.00 -17.34 1.27
C THR A 47 10.88 -18.84 0.95
N GLY A 48 12.01 -19.53 0.70
CA GLY A 48 12.05 -20.97 0.43
C GLY A 48 12.71 -21.28 -0.91
N GLN A 49 12.35 -22.41 -1.52
CA GLN A 49 12.79 -22.80 -2.87
C GLN A 49 11.61 -22.85 -3.84
N ASP A 50 11.80 -22.37 -5.06
CA ASP A 50 10.76 -22.36 -6.10
C ASP A 50 11.40 -22.47 -7.49
N ASP A 51 10.63 -22.97 -8.47
CA ASP A 51 11.07 -23.09 -9.86
C ASP A 51 11.32 -21.71 -10.48
N ILE A 52 12.42 -21.59 -11.23
CA ILE A 52 12.87 -20.32 -11.81
C ILE A 52 12.53 -20.27 -13.30
N LEU A 53 12.04 -19.11 -13.74
CA LEU A 53 11.98 -18.73 -15.14
C LEU A 53 13.11 -17.76 -15.42
N HIS A 54 13.99 -18.13 -16.34
CA HIS A 54 15.03 -17.27 -16.87
C HIS A 54 14.50 -16.58 -18.12
N ILE A 55 14.13 -15.32 -17.96
CA ILE A 55 13.58 -14.47 -19.02
C ILE A 55 14.72 -13.62 -19.57
N LYS A 56 15.11 -13.90 -20.82
CA LYS A 56 16.12 -13.11 -21.53
C LYS A 56 15.43 -12.13 -22.45
N THR A 57 15.93 -10.91 -22.46
CA THR A 57 15.50 -9.84 -23.36
C THR A 57 16.64 -9.50 -24.32
N ALA A 58 16.42 -8.53 -25.21
CA ALA A 58 17.44 -8.14 -26.19
C ALA A 58 18.76 -7.68 -25.54
N ASP A 59 18.70 -7.10 -24.34
CA ASP A 59 19.83 -6.45 -23.66
C ASP A 59 19.92 -6.76 -22.15
N LYS A 60 18.95 -7.48 -21.58
CA LYS A 60 18.88 -7.79 -20.14
C LYS A 60 18.44 -9.24 -19.90
N ALA A 61 18.59 -9.69 -18.66
CA ALA A 61 18.08 -10.99 -18.23
C ALA A 61 17.53 -10.88 -16.81
N ILE A 62 16.33 -11.41 -16.59
CA ILE A 62 15.70 -11.47 -15.27
C ILE A 62 15.34 -12.91 -14.96
N ARG A 63 15.71 -13.36 -13.76
CA ARG A 63 15.36 -14.68 -13.23
C ARG A 63 14.32 -14.48 -12.15
N ALA A 64 13.19 -15.17 -12.24
CA ALA A 64 12.10 -15.01 -11.29
C ALA A 64 11.19 -16.24 -11.26
N ASN A 65 10.45 -16.47 -10.17
CA ASN A 65 9.45 -17.53 -10.18
C ASN A 65 8.24 -17.19 -11.07
N SER A 66 7.46 -18.20 -11.45
CA SER A 66 6.29 -18.04 -12.34
C SER A 66 5.23 -17.05 -11.83
N LYS A 67 5.16 -16.83 -10.52
CA LYS A 67 4.22 -15.91 -9.89
C LYS A 67 4.72 -14.46 -9.88
N HIS A 68 6.04 -14.24 -10.00
CA HIS A 68 6.67 -12.92 -9.91
C HIS A 68 6.05 -11.96 -10.92
N ARG A 69 5.66 -10.75 -10.49
CA ARG A 69 5.02 -9.78 -11.39
C ARG A 69 6.06 -8.84 -11.98
N VAL A 70 6.05 -8.74 -13.30
CA VAL A 70 6.94 -7.88 -14.07
C VAL A 70 6.10 -6.82 -14.78
N LEU A 71 6.63 -5.60 -14.90
CA LEU A 71 5.93 -4.50 -15.55
C LEU A 71 6.04 -4.62 -17.07
N VAL A 72 4.89 -4.81 -17.74
CA VAL A 72 4.81 -5.04 -19.19
C VAL A 72 4.07 -3.88 -19.86
N VAL A 73 4.54 -3.45 -21.04
CA VAL A 73 3.85 -2.52 -21.93
C VAL A 73 2.76 -3.26 -22.69
N LEU A 74 1.54 -2.73 -22.67
CA LEU A 74 0.43 -3.32 -23.43
C LEU A 74 0.57 -2.94 -24.92
N GLU A 75 0.60 -3.94 -25.81
CA GLU A 75 0.73 -3.70 -27.25
C GLU A 75 -0.38 -2.75 -27.75
N GLY A 76 0.04 -1.74 -28.52
CA GLY A 76 -0.87 -0.77 -29.13
C GLY A 76 -1.36 0.34 -28.19
N THR A 77 -0.86 0.44 -26.95
CA THR A 77 -1.18 1.53 -26.03
C THR A 77 0.09 2.10 -25.37
N TYR A 78 -0.06 3.25 -24.69
CA TYR A 78 0.95 3.80 -23.78
C TYR A 78 0.77 3.31 -22.34
N ASP A 79 -0.04 2.26 -22.16
CA ASP A 79 -0.42 1.73 -20.86
C ASP A 79 0.47 0.55 -20.47
N TYR A 80 0.60 0.32 -19.16
CA TYR A 80 1.47 -0.72 -18.61
C TYR A 80 0.76 -1.48 -17.50
N LYS A 81 1.12 -2.76 -17.35
CA LYS A 81 0.49 -3.64 -16.38
C LYS A 81 1.47 -4.63 -15.80
N TYR A 82 1.33 -4.88 -14.50
CA TYR A 82 2.03 -5.96 -13.83
C TYR A 82 1.42 -7.32 -14.19
N LEU A 83 2.17 -8.12 -14.94
CA LEU A 83 1.80 -9.48 -15.34
C LEU A 83 2.70 -10.52 -14.65
N PRO A 84 2.15 -11.67 -14.21
CA PRO A 84 2.97 -12.78 -13.71
C PRO A 84 3.95 -13.29 -14.78
N ALA A 85 5.16 -13.63 -14.36
CA ALA A 85 6.24 -14.12 -15.21
C ALA A 85 5.84 -15.37 -16.01
N GLY A 86 5.04 -16.26 -15.41
CA GLY A 86 4.60 -17.50 -16.03
C GLY A 86 3.58 -17.34 -17.16
N ILE A 87 3.03 -16.14 -17.38
CA ILE A 87 2.14 -15.86 -18.52
C ILE A 87 2.79 -15.01 -19.61
N LEU A 88 4.04 -14.56 -19.39
CA LEU A 88 4.80 -13.79 -20.37
C LEU A 88 5.13 -14.65 -21.59
N LYS A 89 5.24 -13.99 -22.73
CA LYS A 89 5.52 -14.62 -24.02
C LYS A 89 6.72 -13.96 -24.68
N ILE A 90 7.39 -14.74 -25.53
CA ILE A 90 8.40 -14.19 -26.42
C ILE A 90 7.75 -13.10 -27.27
N GLY A 91 8.36 -11.92 -27.26
CA GLY A 91 7.86 -10.72 -27.91
C GLY A 91 7.16 -9.72 -26.99
N ASP A 92 6.81 -10.08 -25.75
CA ASP A 92 6.31 -9.09 -24.80
C ASP A 92 7.39 -8.03 -24.51
N THR A 93 6.95 -6.81 -24.24
CA THR A 93 7.84 -5.66 -23.99
C THR A 93 7.80 -5.29 -22.51
N LEU A 94 8.93 -5.39 -21.83
CA LEU A 94 9.11 -5.09 -20.41
C LEU A 94 9.57 -3.66 -20.20
N ILE A 95 9.15 -3.05 -19.09
CA ILE A 95 9.72 -1.79 -18.62
C ILE A 95 11.06 -2.07 -17.94
N ALA A 96 12.07 -1.34 -18.37
CA ALA A 96 13.45 -1.44 -17.91
C ALA A 96 13.99 -0.05 -17.55
N CYS A 97 15.18 -0.02 -16.97
CA CYS A 97 15.96 1.20 -16.84
C CYS A 97 17.16 1.20 -17.80
N SER A 98 17.50 2.39 -18.29
CA SER A 98 18.75 2.68 -19.00
C SER A 98 19.58 3.68 -18.19
N GLY A 99 20.90 3.58 -18.27
CA GLY A 99 21.82 4.42 -17.51
C GLY A 99 22.39 3.71 -16.28
N SER A 100 22.91 4.50 -15.35
CA SER A 100 23.54 4.04 -14.11
C SER A 100 22.67 4.44 -12.90
N PRO A 101 22.90 3.85 -11.71
CA PRO A 101 22.30 4.36 -10.47
C PRO A 101 22.46 5.88 -10.36
N GLY A 102 21.35 6.59 -10.13
CA GLY A 102 21.30 8.06 -10.10
C GLY A 102 21.00 8.75 -11.44
N THR A 103 21.10 8.05 -12.57
CA THR A 103 20.80 8.57 -13.92
C THR A 103 19.80 7.69 -14.68
N TYR A 104 19.03 6.86 -13.95
CA TYR A 104 18.11 5.94 -14.59
C TYR A 104 16.98 6.65 -15.33
N GLU A 105 16.87 6.30 -16.61
CA GLU A 105 15.75 6.68 -17.47
C GLU A 105 14.91 5.46 -17.83
N LYS A 106 13.62 5.69 -18.07
CA LYS A 106 12.68 4.64 -18.44
C LYS A 106 13.00 4.15 -19.85
N ALA A 107 13.27 2.85 -19.94
CA ALA A 107 13.53 2.15 -21.19
C ALA A 107 12.54 0.99 -21.37
N THR A 108 12.53 0.42 -22.56
CA THR A 108 11.75 -0.79 -22.85
C THR A 108 12.64 -1.84 -23.46
N THR A 109 12.43 -3.10 -23.10
CA THR A 109 13.18 -4.23 -23.66
C THR A 109 12.24 -5.36 -24.03
N LYS A 110 12.53 -6.09 -25.12
CA LYS A 110 11.66 -7.13 -25.66
C LYS A 110 12.15 -8.51 -25.26
N ILE A 111 11.25 -9.38 -24.80
CA ILE A 111 11.58 -10.76 -24.45
C ILE A 111 11.98 -11.54 -25.71
N VAL A 112 13.13 -12.20 -25.66
CA VAL A 112 13.66 -13.03 -26.75
C VAL A 112 13.66 -14.52 -26.41
N SER A 113 13.79 -14.89 -25.13
CA SER A 113 13.63 -16.28 -24.69
C SER A 113 13.12 -16.36 -23.25
N ILE A 114 12.46 -17.47 -22.94
CA ILE A 114 12.02 -17.83 -21.59
C ILE A 114 12.37 -19.31 -21.40
N GLU A 115 13.24 -19.60 -20.43
CA GLU A 115 13.72 -20.94 -20.12
C GLU A 115 13.34 -21.31 -18.68
N GLN A 116 12.88 -22.55 -18.45
CA GLN A 116 12.63 -23.04 -17.11
C GLN A 116 13.92 -23.64 -16.54
N GLU A 117 14.28 -23.19 -15.35
CA GLU A 117 15.45 -23.62 -14.60
C GLU A 117 15.01 -24.37 -13.32
N PRO A 118 15.90 -25.21 -12.75
CA PRO A 118 15.61 -25.92 -11.51
C PRO A 118 15.25 -24.97 -10.36
N ALA A 119 14.59 -25.52 -9.35
CA ALA A 119 14.25 -24.76 -8.15
C ALA A 119 15.49 -24.27 -7.39
N GLU A 120 15.48 -22.99 -7.03
CA GLU A 120 16.55 -22.33 -6.29
C GLU A 120 16.01 -21.62 -5.05
N PRO A 121 16.85 -21.30 -4.04
CA PRO A 121 16.46 -20.43 -2.95
C PRO A 121 16.01 -19.06 -3.48
N VAL A 122 14.79 -18.66 -3.12
CA VAL A 122 14.19 -17.43 -3.58
C VAL A 122 14.00 -16.43 -2.45
N TYR A 123 14.26 -15.17 -2.77
CA TYR A 123 14.25 -14.02 -1.91
C TYR A 123 13.14 -13.08 -2.31
N ASP A 124 12.68 -12.34 -1.33
CA ASP A 124 11.62 -11.38 -1.47
C ASP A 124 12.02 -10.08 -0.78
N LEU A 125 11.65 -8.97 -1.41
CA LEU A 125 12.00 -7.62 -1.02
C LEU A 125 10.74 -6.76 -0.99
N GLU A 126 10.58 -6.00 0.08
CA GLU A 126 9.50 -5.04 0.26
C GLU A 126 10.05 -3.62 0.34
N VAL A 127 9.60 -2.79 -0.59
CA VAL A 127 10.00 -1.37 -0.71
C VAL A 127 8.86 -0.43 -0.32
N GLU A 128 9.20 0.66 0.37
CA GLU A 128 8.25 1.68 0.80
C GLU A 128 7.69 2.54 -0.35
N GLY A 129 6.38 2.77 -0.33
CA GLY A 129 5.68 3.76 -1.15
C GLY A 129 5.38 3.33 -2.58
N THR A 130 6.39 2.84 -3.32
CA THR A 130 6.28 2.60 -4.77
C THR A 130 5.89 1.18 -5.15
N HIS A 131 6.02 0.24 -4.20
CA HIS A 131 5.70 -1.18 -4.38
C HIS A 131 6.38 -1.86 -5.58
N SER A 132 7.52 -1.31 -6.03
CA SER A 132 8.33 -1.83 -7.12
C SER A 132 9.81 -1.61 -6.83
N PHE A 133 10.67 -2.31 -7.56
CA PHE A 133 12.10 -2.05 -7.57
C PHE A 133 12.72 -2.51 -8.89
N VAL A 134 13.95 -2.08 -9.13
CA VAL A 134 14.73 -2.46 -10.30
C VAL A 134 15.59 -3.68 -9.97
N ALA A 135 15.41 -4.76 -10.72
CA ALA A 135 16.14 -6.01 -10.62
C ALA A 135 16.74 -6.39 -11.98
N ASN A 136 18.06 -6.56 -12.06
CA ASN A 136 18.81 -6.74 -13.32
C ASN A 136 18.43 -5.71 -14.40
N GLY A 137 18.13 -4.48 -13.98
CA GLY A 137 17.70 -3.39 -14.87
C GLY A 137 16.26 -3.49 -15.39
N VAL A 138 15.43 -4.40 -14.86
CA VAL A 138 14.00 -4.55 -15.19
C VAL A 138 13.15 -4.16 -13.98
N VAL A 139 12.01 -3.50 -14.22
CA VAL A 139 11.10 -3.11 -13.14
C VAL A 139 10.22 -4.29 -12.73
N VAL A 140 10.33 -4.68 -11.47
CA VAL A 140 9.60 -5.80 -10.86
C VAL A 140 8.77 -5.32 -9.68
N HIS A 141 7.67 -6.04 -9.41
CA HIS A 141 6.75 -5.71 -8.32
C HIS A 141 7.22 -6.31 -6.99
N ASN A 142 7.11 -5.56 -5.89
CA ASN A 142 7.44 -6.06 -4.55
C ASN A 142 6.36 -7.05 -4.03
N SER A 143 6.65 -7.87 -3.01
CA SER A 143 5.58 -8.67 -2.40
C SER A 143 4.87 -7.94 -1.29
N ASN A 144 3.84 -7.18 -1.65
CA ASN A 144 2.92 -6.70 -0.64
C ASN A 144 1.79 -7.74 -0.40
N ILE A 145 1.93 -8.55 0.66
CA ILE A 145 0.87 -9.44 1.18
C ILE A 145 -0.34 -8.60 1.62
N GLU A 146 -0.10 -7.39 2.16
CA GLU A 146 -1.16 -6.49 2.61
C GLU A 146 -1.95 -5.92 1.42
N GLN A 147 -1.27 -5.52 0.33
CA GLN A 147 -1.95 -5.08 -0.89
C GLN A 147 -2.78 -6.19 -1.52
N GLN A 148 -2.30 -7.44 -1.50
CA GLN A 148 -3.08 -8.60 -1.98
C GLN A 148 -4.30 -8.89 -1.10
N SER A 149 -4.17 -8.76 0.22
CA SER A 149 -5.28 -8.88 1.17
C SER A 149 -6.32 -7.76 0.98
N ILE A 150 -5.85 -6.53 0.78
CA ILE A 150 -6.69 -5.35 0.50
C ILE A 150 -7.38 -5.49 -0.86
N ASP A 151 -6.69 -5.91 -1.92
CA ASP A 151 -7.27 -6.11 -3.25
C ASP A 151 -8.32 -7.24 -3.24
N PHE A 152 -8.06 -8.34 -2.54
CA PHE A 152 -9.03 -9.43 -2.40
C PHE A 152 -10.27 -8.98 -1.64
N THR A 153 -10.08 -8.35 -0.48
CA THR A 153 -11.16 -7.88 0.40
C THR A 153 -11.99 -6.77 -0.28
N GLY A 154 -11.32 -5.80 -0.90
CA GLY A 154 -11.92 -4.62 -1.51
C GLY A 154 -12.56 -4.87 -2.88
N ARG A 155 -11.95 -5.69 -3.75
CA ARG A 155 -12.46 -5.87 -5.13
C ARG A 155 -13.34 -7.11 -5.30
N SER A 156 -13.06 -8.21 -4.60
CA SER A 156 -13.78 -9.48 -4.81
C SER A 156 -14.87 -9.68 -3.76
N LEU A 157 -14.54 -9.50 -2.48
CA LEU A 157 -15.48 -9.73 -1.39
C LEU A 157 -16.55 -8.64 -1.29
N TYR A 158 -16.16 -7.37 -1.46
CA TYR A 158 -17.08 -6.24 -1.34
C TYR A 158 -18.30 -6.36 -2.26
N TYR A 159 -18.11 -6.80 -3.51
CA TYR A 159 -19.23 -6.99 -4.44
C TYR A 159 -20.29 -7.96 -3.88
N TRP A 160 -19.87 -9.12 -3.39
CA TRP A 160 -20.77 -10.14 -2.87
C TRP A 160 -21.38 -9.73 -1.53
N ILE A 161 -20.59 -9.08 -0.68
CA ILE A 161 -21.05 -8.59 0.62
C ILE A 161 -22.13 -7.54 0.45
N ARG A 162 -21.96 -6.58 -0.47
CA ARG A 162 -23.02 -5.61 -0.79
C ARG A 162 -24.30 -6.28 -1.30
N LYS A 163 -24.19 -7.34 -2.10
CA LYS A 163 -25.36 -8.11 -2.55
C LYS A 163 -26.08 -8.78 -1.38
N TRP A 164 -25.33 -9.33 -0.41
CA TRP A 164 -25.91 -9.92 0.79
C TRP A 164 -26.51 -8.88 1.73
N GLU A 165 -25.86 -7.74 1.95
CA GLU A 165 -26.43 -6.63 2.75
C GLU A 165 -27.76 -6.19 2.18
N ILE A 166 -27.83 -5.92 0.88
CA ILE A 166 -29.08 -5.52 0.23
C ILE A 166 -30.17 -6.56 0.48
N GLU A 167 -29.83 -7.85 0.35
CA GLU A 167 -30.84 -8.90 0.44
C GLU A 167 -31.25 -9.25 1.88
N LEU A 168 -30.34 -9.13 2.85
CA LEU A 168 -30.66 -9.21 4.28
C LEU A 168 -31.54 -8.05 4.69
N ASN A 169 -31.20 -6.81 4.30
CA ASN A 169 -32.00 -5.64 4.60
C ASN A 169 -33.41 -5.71 3.98
N ARG A 170 -33.54 -6.33 2.80
CA ARG A 170 -34.85 -6.54 2.17
C ARG A 170 -35.71 -7.60 2.87
N LYS A 171 -35.11 -8.65 3.42
CA LYS A 171 -35.83 -9.84 3.92
C LYS A 171 -36.00 -9.90 5.43
N MET A 172 -35.09 -9.31 6.20
CA MET A 172 -35.08 -9.45 7.66
C MET A 172 -35.92 -8.40 8.36
N PHE A 173 -36.23 -7.27 7.70
CA PHE A 173 -36.97 -6.16 8.30
C PHE A 173 -38.37 -6.04 7.68
N MET A 174 -39.37 -5.81 8.52
CA MET A 174 -40.72 -5.50 8.07
C MET A 174 -40.74 -4.15 7.32
N PRO A 175 -41.73 -3.87 6.46
CA PRO A 175 -41.79 -2.60 5.73
C PRO A 175 -41.75 -1.35 6.62
N ALA A 176 -42.25 -1.43 7.85
CA ALA A 176 -42.21 -0.35 8.83
C ALA A 176 -40.83 -0.15 9.49
N GLU A 177 -39.95 -1.15 9.41
CA GLU A 177 -38.61 -1.17 10.02
C GLU A 177 -37.50 -0.85 9.00
N GLN A 178 -37.81 -0.99 7.70
CA GLN A 178 -36.89 -0.69 6.61
C GLN A 178 -36.52 0.80 6.60
N GLY A 179 -35.23 1.10 6.74
CA GLY A 179 -34.69 2.47 6.82
C GLY A 179 -34.54 3.00 8.25
N ILE A 180 -35.06 2.29 9.26
CA ILE A 180 -34.77 2.55 10.68
C ILE A 180 -33.67 1.62 11.16
N TYR A 181 -33.82 0.33 10.86
CA TYR A 181 -32.83 -0.70 11.14
C TYR A 181 -32.16 -1.16 9.85
N PHE A 182 -30.88 -1.47 9.95
CA PHE A 182 -30.13 -2.05 8.85
C PHE A 182 -29.14 -3.10 9.35
N ALA A 183 -28.88 -4.09 8.50
CA ALA A 183 -27.84 -5.09 8.67
C ALA A 183 -26.66 -4.72 7.74
N GLU A 184 -25.48 -4.55 8.33
CA GLU A 184 -24.24 -4.23 7.64
C GLU A 184 -23.16 -5.25 8.02
N PHE A 185 -22.33 -5.64 7.06
CA PHE A 185 -21.08 -6.33 7.32
C PHE A 185 -19.98 -5.29 7.52
N LEU A 186 -19.41 -5.28 8.72
CA LEU A 186 -18.31 -4.37 9.06
C LEU A 186 -17.03 -4.79 8.34
N MET A 187 -16.82 -4.30 7.12
CA MET A 187 -15.64 -4.63 6.32
C MET A 187 -14.33 -4.13 6.95
N GLN A 188 -14.38 -3.05 7.72
CA GLN A 188 -13.25 -2.58 8.52
C GLN A 188 -12.80 -3.61 9.57
N ALA A 189 -13.62 -4.64 9.86
CA ALA A 189 -13.21 -5.77 10.69
C ALA A 189 -12.07 -6.59 10.07
N PHE A 190 -11.89 -6.59 8.74
CA PHE A 190 -10.73 -7.22 8.11
C PHE A 190 -9.41 -6.50 8.48
N LEU A 191 -9.46 -5.17 8.66
CA LEU A 191 -8.33 -4.39 9.17
C LEU A 191 -8.09 -4.58 10.68
N ARG A 192 -9.01 -5.23 11.43
CA ARG A 192 -8.80 -5.53 12.87
C ARG A 192 -7.63 -6.49 13.10
N GLY A 193 -7.16 -7.19 12.07
CA GLY A 193 -5.96 -8.01 12.13
C GLY A 193 -4.70 -7.20 12.47
N ASP A 194 -4.68 -5.90 12.14
CA ASP A 194 -3.60 -4.97 12.51
C ASP A 194 -4.10 -3.95 13.55
N THR A 195 -3.88 -4.29 14.83
CA THR A 195 -4.23 -3.42 15.96
C THR A 195 -3.41 -2.13 15.99
N ALA A 196 -2.22 -2.10 15.38
CA ALA A 196 -1.34 -0.93 15.39
C ALA A 196 -1.83 0.12 14.38
N ALA A 197 -2.08 -0.27 13.13
CA ALA A 197 -2.64 0.63 12.11
C ALA A 197 -4.01 1.18 12.52
N ARG A 198 -4.86 0.33 13.09
CA ARG A 198 -6.18 0.71 13.60
C ARG A 198 -6.12 1.74 14.73
N SER A 199 -5.21 1.53 15.69
CA SER A 199 -5.01 2.50 16.79
C SER A 199 -4.43 3.82 16.28
N ALA A 200 -3.54 3.77 15.29
CA ALA A 200 -2.98 4.97 14.66
C ALA A 200 -4.05 5.80 13.94
N PHE A 201 -4.94 5.18 13.17
CA PHE A 201 -6.04 5.85 12.48
C PHE A 201 -6.99 6.59 13.44
N TYR A 202 -7.44 5.93 14.53
CA TYR A 202 -8.31 6.58 15.51
C TYR A 202 -7.59 7.68 16.29
N ARG A 203 -6.30 7.48 16.61
CA ARG A 203 -5.48 8.51 17.25
C ARG A 203 -5.39 9.74 16.35
N GLU A 204 -5.08 9.56 15.07
CA GLU A 204 -5.02 10.65 14.09
C GLU A 204 -6.36 11.37 13.97
N GLY A 205 -7.47 10.63 13.84
CA GLY A 205 -8.80 11.25 13.74
C GLY A 205 -9.24 12.00 14.98
N ARG A 206 -8.84 11.55 16.17
CA ARG A 206 -9.06 12.30 17.42
C ARG A 206 -8.18 13.53 17.52
N MET A 207 -6.91 13.42 17.14
CA MET A 207 -5.97 14.55 17.22
C MET A 207 -6.30 15.64 16.20
N ASN A 208 -6.73 15.26 14.99
CA ASN A 208 -7.10 16.18 13.91
C ASN A 208 -8.57 16.64 13.99
N GLY A 209 -9.34 16.12 14.96
CA GLY A 209 -10.65 16.65 15.30
C GLY A 209 -11.84 16.23 14.45
N TRP A 210 -11.65 15.29 13.52
CA TRP A 210 -12.74 14.81 12.66
C TRP A 210 -13.41 13.52 13.16
N LEU A 211 -12.93 12.94 14.27
CA LEU A 211 -13.60 11.84 14.98
C LEU A 211 -13.92 12.19 16.45
N SER A 212 -15.16 11.93 16.86
CA SER A 212 -15.59 11.89 18.26
C SER A 212 -15.45 10.48 18.86
N VAL A 213 -15.62 10.33 20.18
CA VAL A 213 -15.59 9.02 20.84
C VAL A 213 -16.75 8.14 20.37
N ASN A 214 -17.92 8.74 20.14
CA ASN A 214 -19.08 8.04 19.62
C ASN A 214 -18.94 7.67 18.13
N ASP A 215 -18.20 8.45 17.33
CA ASP A 215 -17.85 8.03 15.97
C ASP A 215 -17.00 6.76 15.99
N ILE A 216 -15.96 6.72 16.83
CA ILE A 216 -15.11 5.53 16.99
C ILE A 216 -15.94 4.35 17.49
N ARG A 217 -16.80 4.54 18.49
CA ARG A 217 -17.67 3.47 19.00
C ARG A 217 -18.64 2.95 17.93
N ARG A 218 -19.20 3.82 17.09
CA ARG A 218 -20.02 3.40 15.94
C ARG A 218 -19.19 2.60 14.92
N LEU A 219 -17.99 3.05 14.57
CA LEU A 219 -17.08 2.32 13.68
C LEU A 219 -16.67 0.95 14.25
N GLU A 220 -16.60 0.83 15.58
CA GLU A 220 -16.30 -0.41 16.30
C GLU A 220 -17.53 -1.27 16.62
N ASN A 221 -18.72 -0.82 16.20
CA ASN A 221 -20.00 -1.46 16.51
C ASN A 221 -20.24 -1.65 18.02
N MET A 222 -19.89 -0.63 18.80
CA MET A 222 -20.11 -0.51 20.23
C MET A 222 -21.19 0.54 20.52
N ASN A 223 -21.89 0.36 21.63
CA ASN A 223 -22.85 1.36 22.11
C ASN A 223 -22.18 2.71 22.38
N THR A 224 -22.85 3.79 21.98
CA THR A 224 -22.45 5.17 22.31
C THR A 224 -22.49 5.40 23.82
N ILE A 225 -21.78 6.42 24.29
CA ILE A 225 -21.75 6.81 25.72
C ILE A 225 -22.65 8.02 26.00
N GLY A 226 -23.73 8.16 25.22
CA GLY A 226 -24.58 9.35 25.25
C GLY A 226 -23.86 10.58 24.69
N SER A 227 -24.44 11.76 24.92
CA SER A 227 -23.98 13.04 24.35
C SER A 227 -22.55 13.44 24.73
N ALA A 228 -22.03 12.91 25.85
CA ALA A 228 -20.65 13.13 26.28
C ALA A 228 -19.61 12.58 25.28
N GLY A 229 -20.00 11.64 24.42
CA GLY A 229 -19.13 11.04 23.42
C GLY A 229 -19.07 11.77 22.07
N ASP A 230 -19.94 12.76 21.84
CA ASP A 230 -20.05 13.51 20.57
C ASP A 230 -19.12 14.74 20.52
N VAL A 231 -18.11 14.77 21.39
CA VAL A 231 -17.13 15.87 21.49
C VAL A 231 -16.02 15.67 20.46
N TYR A 232 -15.97 16.58 19.50
CA TYR A 232 -14.87 16.75 18.55
C TYR A 232 -13.79 17.64 19.18
N LEU A 233 -12.53 17.25 19.01
CA LEU A 233 -11.39 17.99 19.55
C LEU A 233 -10.91 19.00 18.51
N GLN A 234 -10.67 20.24 18.90
CA GLN A 234 -9.99 21.19 18.02
C GLN A 234 -8.48 21.11 18.29
N PRO A 235 -7.63 20.85 17.28
CA PRO A 235 -6.19 20.86 17.46
C PRO A 235 -5.73 22.24 17.93
N MET A 236 -5.12 22.32 19.11
CA MET A 236 -4.65 23.59 19.68
C MET A 236 -3.52 24.24 18.86
N ASN A 237 -2.86 23.46 17.99
CA ASN A 237 -1.71 23.89 17.19
C ASN A 237 -2.04 24.30 15.73
N MET A 238 -3.31 24.28 15.29
CA MET A 238 -3.74 24.90 14.02
C MET A 238 -5.22 25.35 14.09
N VAL A 239 -5.46 26.66 14.13
CA VAL A 239 -6.79 27.32 14.08
C VAL A 239 -7.16 27.69 12.63
N PRO A 240 -8.44 27.80 12.21
CA PRO A 240 -9.69 27.18 12.71
C PRO A 240 -10.56 26.55 11.58
N LEU A 241 -11.61 25.80 11.96
CA LEU A 241 -12.90 26.04 11.31
C LEU A 241 -13.98 26.19 12.39
N GLY A 242 -14.40 27.43 12.64
CA GLY A 242 -15.56 27.72 13.49
C GLY A 242 -15.46 28.95 14.37
N THR A 243 -14.44 29.08 15.23
CA THR A 243 -14.41 30.17 16.23
C THR A 243 -13.02 30.55 16.74
N ALA A 244 -12.94 31.82 17.15
CA ALA A 244 -11.77 32.58 17.58
C ALA A 244 -11.24 32.20 18.97
N PRO A 245 -9.96 32.48 19.26
CA PRO A 245 -9.35 32.30 20.58
C PRO A 245 -10.02 33.19 21.66
N PRO A 246 -9.82 32.91 22.96
CA PRO A 246 -10.51 33.58 24.06
C PRO A 246 -10.37 35.11 24.04
N ASP A 247 -11.45 35.80 24.40
CA ASP A 247 -11.53 37.26 24.55
C ASP A 247 -11.02 37.66 25.94
N ASP A 248 -10.03 38.54 26.00
CA ASP A 248 -9.28 39.01 27.18
C ASP A 248 -10.10 39.97 28.07
N ASN A 249 -11.42 39.80 28.15
CA ASN A 249 -12.29 40.66 28.96
C ASN A 249 -12.45 40.13 30.39
N GLU A 250 -11.35 40.04 31.13
CA GLU A 250 -11.37 40.37 32.56
C GLU A 250 -10.76 41.77 32.71
N PRO A 251 -11.51 42.78 33.18
CA PRO A 251 -10.92 44.07 33.49
C PRO A 251 -9.89 43.89 34.62
N ASP A 252 -8.67 44.29 34.32
CA ASP A 252 -7.52 44.35 35.20
C ASP A 252 -7.85 45.21 36.44
N THR A 253 -8.40 44.61 37.50
CA THR A 253 -8.60 45.30 38.77
C THR A 253 -7.29 45.29 39.54
N LEU A 254 -6.43 46.27 39.25
CA LEU A 254 -5.36 46.68 40.15
C LEU A 254 -5.98 47.24 41.45
N PRO A 255 -5.65 46.71 42.65
CA PRO A 255 -5.98 47.38 43.89
C PRO A 255 -5.01 48.55 44.11
N ASP A 256 -5.55 49.75 43.92
CA ASP A 256 -5.22 51.08 44.48
C ASP A 256 -3.92 51.24 45.30
N GLU A 257 -2.99 52.07 44.80
CA GLU A 257 -1.99 52.72 45.63
C GLU A 257 -2.66 53.82 46.47
N ARG A 258 -2.88 53.55 47.77
CA ARG A 258 -2.84 54.56 48.83
C ARG A 258 -2.83 53.94 50.23
N GLY A 259 -1.71 54.13 50.94
CA GLY A 259 -1.52 53.81 52.36
C GLY A 259 -0.08 54.01 52.79
#